data_AF-A0A382C8T6-F1
#
_entry.id   AF-A0A382C8T6-F1
#
_cell.length_a   1.000
_cell.length_b   1.000
_cell.length_c   1.000
_cell.angle_alpha   90.00
_cell.angle_beta   90.00
_cell.angle_gamma   90.00
#
_symmetry.space_group_name_H-M   'P 1'
#
loop_
_entity.id
_entity.type
_entity.pdbx_description
1 polymer ?
#
loop_
_entity_poly.entity_id
_entity_poly.type
_entity_poly.pdbx_seq_one_letter_code
_entity_poly.pdbx_strand_id
1 'polypeptide(L)'
;MKSNQVEDSLSESNSPQSQSRRVVIRPWSALAFRDYRLLWISSVAAMMTMGLRVTGTAVWLYEETGSGADLAWLGIIELGMRIPANLYGGALADEVDRKKLMAATQAASFTLIGLMMIL
;
A
#
# COMPACT_ATOMS: atom_id res chain seq x y z
N MET A 1 -28.67 69.08 -1.57
CA MET A 1 -27.37 68.58 -2.06
C MET A 1 -26.71 67.78 -0.95
N LYS A 2 -26.63 66.46 -1.12
CA LYS A 2 -25.56 65.56 -0.65
C LYS A 2 -25.04 65.73 0.80
N SER A 3 -25.59 64.96 1.73
CA SER A 3 -24.81 64.49 2.89
C SER A 3 -25.24 63.12 3.44
N ASN A 4 -26.50 62.70 3.30
CA ASN A 4 -26.97 61.39 3.79
C ASN A 4 -26.88 60.22 2.78
N GLN A 5 -25.91 60.25 1.88
CA GLN A 5 -25.74 59.19 0.85
C GLN A 5 -24.35 58.56 0.86
N VAL A 6 -23.50 58.91 1.81
CA VAL A 6 -22.12 58.39 1.88
C VAL A 6 -21.93 57.37 3.02
N GLU A 7 -22.78 57.41 4.05
CA GLU A 7 -22.68 56.47 5.19
C GLU A 7 -23.44 55.15 4.96
N ASP A 8 -24.44 55.11 4.09
CA ASP A 8 -25.17 53.87 3.76
C ASP A 8 -24.40 52.95 2.80
N SER A 9 -23.34 53.43 2.14
CA SER A 9 -22.63 52.67 1.11
C SER A 9 -21.37 51.94 1.56
N LEU A 10 -20.99 51.99 2.85
CA LEU A 10 -19.70 51.43 3.32
C LEU A 10 -19.81 50.29 4.33
N SER A 11 -21.02 49.82 4.65
CA SER A 11 -21.24 48.68 5.56
C SER A 11 -21.70 47.41 4.85
N GLU A 12 -21.61 47.35 3.52
CA GLU A 12 -21.88 46.16 2.72
C GLU A 12 -20.56 45.56 2.18
N SER A 13 -19.54 45.45 3.05
CA SER A 13 -18.33 44.69 2.72
C SER A 13 -18.60 43.20 2.92
N ASN A 14 -19.33 42.68 1.93
CA ASN A 14 -19.28 41.33 1.39
C ASN A 14 -18.27 40.43 2.14
N SER A 15 -18.78 39.71 3.14
CA SER A 15 -18.03 38.64 3.77
C SER A 15 -17.57 37.70 2.65
N PRO A 16 -16.26 37.38 2.54
CA PRO A 16 -15.81 36.44 1.54
C PRO A 16 -16.48 35.11 1.88
N GLN A 17 -17.53 34.77 1.12
CA GLN A 17 -18.12 33.45 1.10
C GLN A 17 -16.98 32.50 0.75
N SER A 18 -16.38 31.90 1.78
CA SER A 18 -15.53 30.73 1.62
C SER A 18 -16.44 29.61 1.15
N GLN A 19 -16.76 29.63 -0.14
CA GLN A 19 -17.30 28.49 -0.84
C GLN A 19 -16.24 27.41 -0.76
N SER A 20 -16.28 26.67 0.35
CA SER A 20 -15.66 25.37 0.50
C SER A 20 -16.17 24.55 -0.66
N ARG A 21 -15.36 24.50 -1.73
CA ARG A 21 -15.59 23.65 -2.89
C ARG A 21 -15.62 22.23 -2.32
N ARG A 22 -16.84 21.73 -2.05
CA ARG A 22 -17.06 20.35 -1.64
C ARG A 22 -16.52 19.48 -2.77
N VAL A 23 -15.28 19.03 -2.63
CA VAL A 23 -14.71 18.03 -3.52
C VAL A 23 -15.50 16.77 -3.26
N VAL A 24 -16.44 16.45 -4.15
CA VAL A 24 -17.17 15.19 -4.10
C VAL A 24 -16.18 14.10 -4.53
N ILE A 25 -15.47 13.54 -3.55
CA ILE A 25 -14.55 12.43 -3.80
C ILE A 25 -15.40 11.22 -4.13
N ARG A 26 -15.50 10.88 -5.42
CA ARG A 26 -16.14 9.64 -5.86
C ARG A 26 -15.21 8.48 -5.48
N PRO A 27 -15.71 7.40 -4.84
CA PRO A 27 -14.86 6.29 -4.38
C PRO A 27 -14.07 5.63 -5.53
N TRP A 28 -14.60 5.68 -6.75
CA TRP A 28 -13.97 5.13 -7.96
C TRP A 28 -13.03 6.11 -8.67
N SER A 29 -12.91 7.36 -8.19
CA SER A 29 -12.06 8.38 -8.82
C SER A 29 -10.57 8.04 -8.74
N ALA A 30 -10.14 7.25 -7.74
CA ALA A 30 -8.76 6.81 -7.61
C ALA A 30 -8.34 5.88 -8.77
N LEU A 31 -9.25 5.03 -9.25
CA LEU A 31 -9.03 4.11 -10.35
C LEU A 31 -9.00 4.79 -11.73
N ALA A 32 -9.26 6.09 -11.83
CA ALA A 32 -9.14 6.83 -13.09
C ALA A 32 -7.68 7.01 -13.53
N PHE A 33 -6.73 7.02 -12.59
CA PHE A 33 -5.30 7.23 -12.88
C PHE A 33 -4.63 5.92 -13.33
N ARG A 34 -3.89 5.95 -14.45
CA ARG A 34 -3.25 4.75 -15.02
C ARG A 34 -2.20 4.13 -14.11
N ASP A 35 -1.37 4.94 -13.48
CA ASP A 35 -0.33 4.46 -12.56
C ASP A 35 -0.95 3.82 -11.31
N TYR A 36 -2.02 4.43 -10.79
CA TYR A 36 -2.77 3.86 -9.66
C TYR A 36 -3.45 2.54 -10.04
N ARG A 37 -4.00 2.41 -11.25
CA ARG A 37 -4.57 1.13 -11.74
C ARG A 37 -3.53 0.02 -11.79
N LEU A 38 -2.32 0.30 -12.29
CA LEU A 38 -1.23 -0.68 -12.33
C LEU A 38 -0.84 -1.12 -10.92
N LEU A 39 -0.67 -0.17 -10.00
CA LEU A 39 -0.42 -0.47 -8.59
C LEU A 39 -1.56 -1.31 -8.00
N TRP A 40 -2.80 -0.90 -8.19
CA TRP A 40 -3.97 -1.59 -7.66
C TRP A 40 -4.10 -3.03 -8.18
N ILE A 41 -3.98 -3.23 -9.50
CA ILE A 41 -4.02 -4.57 -10.11
C ILE A 41 -2.87 -5.43 -9.59
N SER A 42 -1.66 -4.88 -9.47
CA SER A 42 -0.51 -5.61 -8.94
C SER A 42 -0.71 -6.01 -7.47
N SER A 43 -1.30 -5.14 -6.64
CA SER A 43 -1.64 -5.45 -5.25
C SER A 43 -2.69 -6.56 -5.17
N VAL A 44 -3.74 -6.48 -5.98
CA VAL A 44 -4.77 -7.54 -6.05
C VAL A 44 -4.15 -8.87 -6.47
N ALA A 45 -3.31 -8.87 -7.51
CA ALA A 45 -2.60 -10.06 -7.97
C ALA A 45 -1.67 -10.63 -6.88
N ALA A 46 -0.96 -9.77 -6.15
CA ALA A 46 -0.10 -10.17 -5.04
C ALA A 46 -0.89 -10.81 -3.89
N MET A 47 -2.04 -10.22 -3.51
CA MET A 47 -2.91 -10.78 -2.48
C MET A 47 -3.47 -12.15 -2.88
N MET A 48 -3.90 -12.30 -4.14
CA MET A 48 -4.36 -13.58 -4.69
C MET A 48 -3.26 -14.64 -4.65
N THR A 49 -2.05 -14.27 -5.11
CA THR A 49 -0.88 -15.17 -5.12
C THR A 49 -0.50 -15.59 -3.71
N MET A 50 -0.53 -14.66 -2.74
CA MET A 50 -0.21 -14.98 -1.35
C MET A 50 -1.23 -15.96 -0.75
N GLY A 51 -2.53 -15.76 -1.02
CA GLY A 51 -3.57 -16.70 -0.59
C GLY A 51 -3.35 -18.10 -1.16
N LEU A 52 -3.13 -18.19 -2.48
CA LEU A 52 -2.84 -19.45 -3.14
C LEU A 52 -1.59 -20.13 -2.59
N ARG A 53 -0.53 -19.36 -2.32
CA ARG A 53 0.72 -19.89 -1.75
C ARG A 53 0.48 -20.47 -0.35
N VAL A 54 -0.23 -19.76 0.53
CA VAL A 54 -0.50 -20.24 1.89
C VAL A 54 -1.33 -21.51 1.85
N THR A 55 -2.44 -21.52 1.10
CA THR A 55 -3.30 -22.70 0.99
C THR A 55 -2.58 -23.87 0.29
N GLY A 56 -1.85 -23.60 -0.78
CA GLY A 56 -1.10 -24.62 -1.52
C GLY A 56 -0.03 -25.29 -0.65
N THR A 57 0.76 -24.50 0.08
CA THR A 57 1.75 -25.03 1.02
C THR A 57 1.08 -25.83 2.14
N ALA A 58 -0.07 -25.37 2.66
CA ALA A 58 -0.79 -26.09 3.71
C ALA A 58 -1.29 -27.46 3.23
N VAL A 59 -1.86 -27.53 2.02
CA VAL A 59 -2.32 -28.80 1.42
C VAL A 59 -1.15 -29.73 1.16
N TRP A 60 -0.09 -29.23 0.52
CA TRP A 60 1.11 -30.02 0.23
C TRP A 60 1.75 -30.59 1.50
N LEU A 61 1.89 -29.76 2.53
CA LEU A 61 2.45 -30.20 3.81
C LEU A 61 1.54 -31.23 4.48
N TYR A 62 0.22 -31.06 4.40
CA TYR A 62 -0.71 -32.02 4.98
C TYR A 62 -0.62 -33.39 4.28
N GLU A 63 -0.44 -33.41 2.96
CA GLU A 63 -0.22 -34.65 2.20
C GLU A 63 1.11 -35.34 2.57
N GLU A 64 2.17 -34.57 2.80
CA GLU A 64 3.49 -35.11 3.12
C GLU A 64 3.58 -35.65 4.55
N THR A 65 3.04 -34.91 5.53
CA THR A 65 3.18 -35.28 6.95
C THR A 65 2.01 -36.13 7.47
N GLY A 66 0.85 -36.10 6.81
CA GLY A 66 -0.36 -36.85 7.19
C GLY A 66 -1.00 -36.46 8.53
N SER A 67 -0.41 -35.50 9.26
CA SER A 67 -0.81 -35.09 10.62
C SER A 67 -1.07 -33.58 10.67
N GLY A 68 -2.27 -33.19 11.09
CA GLY A 68 -2.65 -31.78 11.27
C GLY A 68 -1.92 -31.09 12.44
N ALA A 69 -1.26 -31.85 13.33
CA ALA A 69 -0.52 -31.28 14.46
C ALA A 69 0.76 -30.53 13.99
N ASP A 70 1.41 -31.03 12.94
CA ASP A 70 2.63 -30.41 12.40
C ASP A 70 2.30 -29.11 11.66
N LEU A 71 1.13 -29.03 11.02
CA LEU A 71 0.61 -27.77 10.47
C LEU A 71 0.40 -26.71 11.56
N ALA A 72 -0.15 -27.10 12.71
CA ALA A 72 -0.34 -26.19 13.84
C ALA A 72 1.01 -25.69 14.37
N TRP A 73 2.01 -26.57 14.46
CA TRP A 73 3.34 -26.16 14.93
C TRP A 73 4.02 -25.19 13.97
N LEU A 74 3.96 -25.49 12.67
CA LEU A 74 4.48 -24.61 11.64
C LEU A 74 3.81 -23.23 11.68
N GLY A 75 2.49 -23.19 11.87
CA GLY A 75 1.76 -21.93 12.01
C GLY A 75 2.29 -21.08 13.16
N ILE A 76 2.55 -21.67 14.32
CA ILE A 76 3.07 -20.93 15.49
C ILE A 76 4.49 -20.38 15.20
N ILE A 77 5.36 -21.18 14.58
CA ILE A 77 6.69 -20.72 14.18
C ILE A 77 6.59 -19.59 13.15
N GLU A 78 5.70 -19.72 12.17
CA GLU A 78 5.45 -18.68 11.16
C GLU A 78 4.99 -17.39 11.83
N LEU A 79 4.01 -17.43 12.73
CA LEU A 79 3.56 -16.26 13.48
C LEU A 79 4.72 -15.62 14.26
N GLY A 80 5.52 -16.44 14.94
CA GLY A 80 6.69 -15.99 15.69
C GLY A 80 7.71 -15.23 14.83
N MET A 81 7.96 -15.70 13.61
CA MET A 81 8.87 -15.04 12.68
C MET A 81 8.24 -13.85 11.95
N ARG A 82 6.93 -13.90 11.70
CA ARG A 82 6.18 -12.82 11.02
C ARG A 82 6.12 -11.55 11.83
N ILE A 83 5.90 -11.63 13.15
CA ILE A 83 5.76 -10.45 14.02
C ILE A 83 6.98 -9.51 13.93
N PRO A 84 8.22 -9.96 14.19
CA PRO A 84 9.40 -9.11 14.08
C PRO A 84 9.67 -8.68 12.64
N ALA A 85 9.43 -9.56 11.65
CA ALA A 85 9.61 -9.22 10.24
C ALA A 85 8.65 -8.10 9.79
N ASN A 86 7.40 -8.11 10.26
CA ASN A 86 6.41 -7.09 9.92
C ASN A 86 6.70 -5.77 10.62
N LEU A 87 7.19 -5.82 11.87
CA LEU A 87 7.64 -4.64 12.62
C LEU A 87 8.85 -3.97 11.95
N TYR A 88 9.87 -4.76 11.59
CA TYR A 88 11.04 -4.26 10.88
C TYR A 88 10.69 -3.80 9.45
N GLY A 89 9.80 -4.53 8.77
CA GLY A 89 9.30 -4.14 7.45
C GLY A 89 8.53 -2.82 7.46
N GLY A 90 7.77 -2.54 8.53
CA GLY A 90 7.10 -1.24 8.74
C GLY A 90 8.09 -0.10 8.99
N ALA A 91 9.06 -0.31 9.87
CA ALA A 91 10.14 0.67 10.09
C ALA A 91 10.96 0.93 8.81
N LEU A 92 11.23 -0.13 8.04
CA LEU A 92 11.91 -0.03 6.74
C LEU A 92 11.04 0.69 5.69
N ALA A 93 9.71 0.57 5.75
CA ALA A 93 8.81 1.30 4.87
C ALA A 93 8.81 2.81 5.15
N ASP A 94 9.05 3.22 6.40
CA ASP A 94 9.15 4.62 6.79
C ASP A 94 10.52 5.23 6.46
N GLU A 95 11.58 4.42 6.38
CA GLU A 95 12.94 4.92 6.14
C GLU A 95 13.41 4.79 4.69
N VAL A 96 12.83 3.88 3.89
CA VAL A 96 13.35 3.63 2.54
C VAL A 96 12.69 4.48 1.45
N ASP A 97 13.46 5.46 1.01
CA ASP A 97 13.27 6.20 -0.23
C ASP A 97 13.03 5.22 -1.40
N ARG A 98 11.85 5.26 -2.03
CA ARG A 98 11.39 4.29 -3.08
C ARG A 98 12.44 3.98 -4.16
N LYS A 99 13.31 4.94 -4.48
CA LYS A 99 14.42 4.79 -5.45
C LYS A 99 15.53 3.85 -4.97
N LYS A 100 15.88 3.87 -3.68
CA LYS A 100 16.89 2.98 -3.09
C LYS A 100 16.39 1.54 -3.00
N LEU A 101 15.13 1.34 -2.66
CA LEU A 101 14.50 0.00 -2.63
C LEU A 101 14.48 -0.64 -4.02
N MET A 102 14.13 0.13 -5.05
CA MET A 102 14.10 -0.35 -6.43
C MET A 102 15.51 -0.66 -6.94
N ALA A 103 16.50 0.17 -6.62
CA ALA A 103 17.89 -0.08 -6.96
C ALA A 103 18.47 -1.31 -6.23
N ALA A 104 18.18 -1.49 -4.95
CA ALA A 104 18.66 -2.63 -4.16
C ALA A 104 18.04 -3.96 -4.63
N THR A 105 16.75 -3.97 -4.95
CA THR A 105 16.08 -5.16 -5.49
C THR A 105 16.57 -5.50 -6.89
N GLN A 106 16.81 -4.52 -7.76
CA GLN A 106 17.43 -4.74 -9.08
C GLN A 106 18.86 -5.26 -8.95
N ALA A 107 19.68 -4.66 -8.08
CA ALA A 107 21.03 -5.14 -7.83
C ALA A 107 21.02 -6.59 -7.35
N ALA A 108 20.24 -6.91 -6.30
CA ALA A 108 20.11 -8.27 -5.78
C ALA A 108 19.64 -9.27 -6.84
N SER A 109 18.68 -8.88 -7.69
CA SER A 109 18.20 -9.73 -8.79
C SER A 109 19.28 -10.02 -9.81
N PHE A 110 20.06 -9.00 -10.22
CA PHE A 110 21.20 -9.20 -11.12
C PHE A 110 22.26 -10.11 -10.50
N THR A 111 22.56 -9.94 -9.20
CA THR A 111 23.54 -10.78 -8.51
C THR A 111 23.07 -12.23 -8.44
N LEU A 112 21.80 -12.47 -8.11
CA LEU A 112 21.25 -13.81 -7.98
C LEU A 112 21.20 -14.53 -9.34
N ILE A 113 20.78 -13.83 -10.39
CA ILE A 113 20.78 -14.35 -11.77
C ILE A 113 22.21 -14.64 -12.22
N GLY A 114 23.14 -13.71 -11.97
CA GLY A 114 24.56 -13.91 -12.28
C GLY A 114 25.15 -15.12 -11.57
N LEU A 115 24.82 -15.31 -10.29
CA LEU A 115 25.27 -16.46 -9.50
C LEU A 115 24.71 -17.77 -10.05
N MET A 116 23.42 -17.79 -10.39
CA MET A 116 22.76 -18.94 -11.03
C MET A 116 23.27 -19.22 -12.44
N MET A 117 23.75 -18.20 -13.16
CA MET A 117 24.35 -18.37 -14.47
C MET A 117 25.75 -18.99 -14.39
N ILE A 118 26.44 -18.79 -13.27
CA ILE A 118 27.83 -19.27 -13.05
C ILE A 118 27.85 -20.68 -12.45
N LEU A 119 26.89 -21.02 -11.58
CA LEU A 119 26.74 -22.33 -10.93
C LEU A 119 26.12 -23.37 -11.88
#